data_AF-A0A7S3P9W0-F1
#
_entry.id   AF-A0A7S3P9W0-F1
#
_cell.length_a   1.000
_cell.length_b   1.000
_cell.length_c   1.000
_cell.angle_alpha   90.00
_cell.angle_beta   90.00
_cell.angle_gamma   90.00
#
_symmetry.space_group_name_H-M   'P 1'
#
loop_
_entity.id
_entity.type
_entity.pdbx_description
1 polymer ?
#
loop_
_entity_poly.entity_id
_entity_poly.type
_entity_poly.pdbx_seq_one_letter_code
_entity_poly.pdbx_strand_id
1 'polypeptide(L)'
;VAKGIRRITAVTKGAALQALKEGDRFESLVADAEALDAETTEDLDKTAGALRKELDAAFVSAPRKAALRARIEAIQKNATDAKKKALQKRVDTVLNDLTAEVEAAAEAGQKSMVVSVDIGADSKASQRVMKTVQTIAPDMAFL
;
A
#
# COMPACT_ATOMS: atom_id res chain seq x y z
N VAL A 1 29.32 -16.90 52.40
CA VAL A 1 30.35 -16.89 51.33
C VAL A 1 30.32 -18.26 50.65
N ALA A 2 30.08 -18.51 49.36
CA ALA A 2 29.67 -17.75 48.19
C ALA A 2 28.85 -18.71 47.30
N LYS A 3 27.74 -18.26 46.72
CA LYS A 3 26.90 -19.05 45.80
C LYS A 3 27.62 -19.07 44.44
N GLY A 4 28.04 -20.25 43.99
CA GLY A 4 28.84 -20.44 42.77
C GLY A 4 28.28 -19.65 41.58
N ILE A 5 29.09 -18.73 41.06
CA ILE A 5 28.79 -17.98 39.85
C ILE A 5 28.76 -19.00 38.71
N ARG A 6 27.58 -19.26 38.14
CA ARG A 6 27.47 -20.05 36.92
C ARG A 6 28.18 -19.27 35.81
N ARG A 7 29.36 -19.73 35.40
CA ARG A 7 30.08 -19.16 34.26
C ARG A 7 29.22 -19.34 33.01
N ILE A 8 28.61 -18.26 32.53
CA ILE A 8 27.94 -18.24 31.23
C ILE A 8 29.05 -17.96 30.20
N THR A 9 29.61 -19.02 29.62
CA THR A 9 30.58 -18.90 28.54
C THR A 9 29.82 -18.67 27.24
N ALA A 10 29.83 -17.44 26.71
CA ALA A 10 29.20 -17.12 25.44
C ALA A 10 30.07 -17.62 24.28
N VAL A 11 29.78 -18.83 23.77
CA VAL A 11 30.51 -19.48 22.67
C VAL A 11 30.12 -18.91 21.28
N THR A 12 29.29 -17.87 21.23
CA THR A 12 28.63 -17.38 20.00
C THR A 12 29.22 -16.08 19.43
N LYS A 13 30.40 -15.62 19.90
CA LYS A 13 30.97 -14.30 19.57
C LYS A 13 30.98 -13.96 18.07
N GLY A 14 31.28 -14.93 17.19
CA GLY A 14 31.28 -14.73 15.73
C GLY A 14 29.88 -14.55 15.14
N ALA A 15 28.96 -15.46 15.46
CA ALA A 15 27.57 -15.40 15.00
C ALA A 15 26.83 -14.17 15.55
N ALA A 16 27.13 -13.77 16.78
CA ALA A 16 26.58 -12.56 17.39
C ALA A 16 27.06 -11.29 16.66
N LEU A 17 28.33 -11.23 16.26
CA LEU A 17 28.88 -10.11 15.48
C LEU A 17 28.27 -10.03 14.07
N GLN A 18 28.02 -11.17 13.42
CA GLN A 18 27.32 -11.22 12.13
C GLN A 18 25.89 -10.71 12.27
N ALA A 19 25.16 -11.14 13.29
CA ALA A 19 23.79 -10.69 13.54
C ALA A 19 23.66 -9.19 13.79
N LEU A 20 24.66 -8.58 14.44
CA LEU A 20 24.70 -7.14 14.66
C LEU A 20 24.92 -6.38 13.35
N LYS A 21 25.94 -6.78 12.56
CA LYS A 21 26.24 -6.17 11.27
C LYS A 21 25.07 -6.28 10.28
N GLU A 22 24.41 -7.43 10.28
CA GLU A 22 23.25 -7.67 9.43
C GLU A 22 22.06 -6.83 9.87
N GLY A 23 21.84 -6.69 11.19
CA GLY A 23 20.86 -5.76 11.74
C GLY A 23 21.11 -4.30 11.35
N ASP A 24 22.36 -3.83 11.41
CA ASP A 24 22.75 -2.46 11.03
C ASP A 24 22.51 -2.20 9.54
N ARG A 25 22.80 -3.20 8.70
CA ARG A 25 22.50 -3.17 7.26
C ARG A 25 21.00 -3.04 7.01
N PHE A 26 20.17 -3.85 7.67
CA PHE A 26 18.71 -3.77 7.50
C PHE A 26 18.14 -2.45 8.06
N GLU A 27 18.72 -1.89 9.11
CA GLU A 27 18.33 -0.56 9.59
C GLU A 27 18.57 0.53 8.55
N SER A 28 19.70 0.49 7.86
CA SER A 28 20.01 1.43 6.79
C SER A 28 19.04 1.27 5.62
N LEU A 29 18.79 0.03 5.18
CA LEU A 29 17.84 -0.26 4.11
C LEU A 29 16.40 0.16 4.44
N VAL A 30 15.97 -0.02 5.69
CA VAL A 30 14.64 0.42 6.13
C VAL A 30 14.59 1.95 6.21
N ALA A 31 15.65 2.62 6.67
CA ALA A 31 15.72 4.08 6.69
C ALA A 31 15.70 4.67 5.27
N ASP A 32 16.42 4.06 4.32
CA ASP A 32 16.39 4.44 2.91
C ASP A 32 14.97 4.25 2.32
N ALA A 33 14.29 3.15 2.67
CA ALA A 33 12.92 2.89 2.26
C ALA A 33 11.89 3.83 2.91
N GLU A 34 12.15 4.33 4.13
CA GLU A 34 11.35 5.37 4.78
C GLU A 34 11.56 6.75 4.16
N ALA A 35 12.75 7.02 3.63
CA ALA A 35 13.07 8.27 2.94
C ALA A 35 12.47 8.34 1.53
N LEU A 36 12.07 7.21 0.95
CA LEU A 36 11.40 7.16 -0.35
C LEU A 36 9.94 7.58 -0.21
N ASP A 37 9.52 8.55 -1.02
CA ASP A 37 8.13 9.00 -1.07
C ASP A 37 7.20 7.89 -1.57
N ALA A 38 6.16 7.63 -0.77
CA ALA A 38 5.12 6.64 -1.04
C ALA A 38 4.27 6.97 -2.28
N GLU A 39 4.27 8.22 -2.73
CA GLU A 39 3.51 8.69 -3.90
C GLU A 39 4.28 8.53 -5.22
N THR A 40 5.61 8.56 -5.20
CA THR A 40 6.45 8.57 -6.41
C THR A 40 6.88 7.16 -6.83
N THR A 41 6.94 6.22 -5.88
CA THR A 41 7.48 4.88 -6.12
C THR A 41 6.34 3.85 -6.23
N GLU A 42 5.86 3.61 -7.45
CA GLU A 42 4.74 2.68 -7.72
C GLU A 42 4.99 1.23 -7.23
N ASP A 43 6.20 0.87 -6.81
CA ASP A 43 6.57 -0.47 -6.33
C ASP A 43 7.11 -0.51 -4.89
N LEU A 44 6.92 0.54 -4.09
CA LEU A 44 7.38 0.56 -2.70
C LEU A 44 6.77 -0.59 -1.87
N ASP A 45 5.52 -0.95 -2.14
CA ASP A 45 4.83 -2.06 -1.48
C ASP A 45 5.48 -3.44 -1.79
N LYS A 46 5.84 -3.68 -3.05
CA LYS A 46 6.54 -4.90 -3.45
C LYS A 46 7.95 -4.97 -2.87
N THR A 47 8.65 -3.83 -2.88
CA THR A 47 10.01 -3.69 -2.35
C THR A 47 10.02 -3.92 -0.83
N ALA A 48 9.09 -3.30 -0.11
CA ALA A 48 8.89 -3.53 1.32
C ALA A 48 8.49 -5.00 1.62
N GLY A 49 7.71 -5.63 0.73
CA GLY A 49 7.36 -7.05 0.84
C GLY A 49 8.55 -7.99 0.64
N ALA A 50 9.45 -7.65 -0.29
CA ALA A 50 10.71 -8.37 -0.48
C ALA A 50 11.64 -8.19 0.75
N LEU A 51 11.81 -6.95 1.22
CA LEU A 51 12.60 -6.63 2.42
C LEU A 51 12.09 -7.36 3.66
N ARG A 52 10.76 -7.52 3.82
CA ARG A 52 10.18 -8.33 4.90
C ARG A 52 10.64 -9.79 4.83
N LYS A 53 10.59 -10.40 3.64
CA LYS A 53 11.00 -11.81 3.44
C LYS A 53 12.49 -11.99 3.72
N GLU A 54 13.32 -11.05 3.29
CA GLU A 54 14.76 -11.05 3.54
C GLU A 54 15.08 -10.88 5.04
N LEU A 55 14.41 -9.95 5.72
CA LEU A 55 14.54 -9.75 7.17
C LEU A 55 14.11 -11.00 7.96
N ASP A 56 13.10 -11.71 7.49
CA ASP A 56 12.61 -12.93 8.13
C ASP A 56 13.62 -14.06 8.02
N ALA A 57 14.28 -14.21 6.87
CA ALA A 57 15.36 -15.15 6.64
C ALA A 57 16.68 -14.77 7.33
N ALA A 58 16.91 -13.48 7.60
CA ALA A 58 18.16 -12.99 8.18
C ALA A 58 18.37 -13.39 9.64
N PHE A 59 19.64 -13.59 10.02
CA PHE A 59 20.00 -13.96 11.39
C PHE A 59 20.19 -12.72 12.26
N VAL A 60 19.08 -12.13 12.74
CA VAL A 60 19.05 -10.90 13.54
C VAL A 60 18.44 -11.17 14.91
N SER A 61 18.83 -10.41 15.94
CA SER A 61 18.22 -10.51 17.27
C SER A 61 16.71 -10.33 17.21
N ALA A 62 15.96 -11.20 17.90
CA ALA A 62 14.50 -11.19 17.92
C ALA A 62 13.85 -9.81 18.19
N PRO A 63 14.26 -9.01 19.19
CA PRO A 63 13.64 -7.70 19.43
C PRO A 63 13.87 -6.73 18.26
N ARG A 64 15.06 -6.70 17.67
CA ARG A 64 15.39 -5.83 16.53
C ARG A 64 14.63 -6.26 15.27
N LYS A 65 14.50 -7.56 15.04
CA LYS A 65 13.69 -8.10 13.93
C LYS A 65 12.22 -7.68 14.05
N ALA A 66 11.64 -7.73 15.26
CA ALA A 66 10.27 -7.28 15.49
C ALA A 66 10.10 -5.77 15.23
N ALA A 67 11.03 -4.94 15.71
CA ALA A 67 11.00 -3.50 15.48
C ALA A 67 11.12 -3.14 13.99
N LEU A 68 12.04 -3.78 13.26
CA LEU A 68 12.21 -3.56 11.82
C LEU A 68 11.01 -4.04 11.02
N ARG A 69 10.40 -5.18 11.38
CA ARG A 69 9.18 -5.65 10.74
C ARG A 69 8.03 -4.66 10.91
N ALA A 70 7.85 -4.08 12.10
CA ALA A 70 6.81 -3.09 12.35
C ALA A 70 7.00 -1.82 11.48
N ARG A 71 8.26 -1.37 11.29
CA ARG A 71 8.58 -0.25 10.40
C ARG A 71 8.25 -0.58 8.94
N ILE A 72 8.67 -1.75 8.44
CA ILE A 72 8.36 -2.20 7.07
C ILE A 72 6.85 -2.31 6.85
N GLU A 73 6.09 -2.83 7.81
CA GLU A 73 4.63 -2.89 7.75
C GLU A 73 3.99 -1.49 7.68
N ALA A 74 4.53 -0.52 8.42
CA ALA A 74 4.06 0.86 8.34
C ALA A 74 4.30 1.47 6.95
N ILE A 75 5.46 1.20 6.33
CA ILE A 75 5.77 1.64 4.96
C ILE A 75 4.79 1.02 3.96
N GLN A 76 4.53 -0.29 4.04
CA GLN A 76 3.56 -0.98 3.18
C GLN A 76 2.16 -0.39 3.32
N LYS A 77 1.72 -0.15 4.56
CA LYS A 77 0.43 0.46 4.83
C LYS A 77 0.33 1.86 4.22
N ASN A 78 1.36 2.68 4.40
CA ASN A 78 1.39 4.03 3.83
C ASN A 78 1.37 4.00 2.29
N ALA A 79 2.13 3.10 1.66
CA ALA A 79 2.16 2.93 0.21
C ALA A 79 0.80 2.47 -0.34
N THR A 80 0.15 1.51 0.32
CA THR A 80 -1.18 1.02 -0.09
C THR A 80 -2.27 2.07 0.11
N ASP A 81 -2.21 2.84 1.20
CA ASP A 81 -3.15 3.93 1.47
C ASP A 81 -2.96 5.10 0.47
N ALA A 82 -1.72 5.43 0.10
CA ALA A 82 -1.43 6.43 -0.93
C ALA A 82 -2.00 6.02 -2.29
N LYS A 83 -1.79 4.76 -2.72
CA LYS A 83 -2.38 4.21 -3.95
C LYS A 83 -3.90 4.25 -3.94
N LYS A 84 -4.53 3.88 -2.81
CA LYS A 84 -6.00 3.96 -2.67
C LYS A 84 -6.51 5.39 -2.79
N LYS A 85 -5.83 6.36 -2.17
CA LYS A 85 -6.20 7.78 -2.27
C LYS A 85 -6.04 8.31 -3.70
N ALA A 86 -4.97 7.93 -4.40
CA ALA A 86 -4.76 8.32 -5.80
C ALA A 86 -5.86 7.75 -6.71
N LEU A 87 -6.21 6.47 -6.53
CA LEU A 87 -7.31 5.84 -7.26
C LEU A 87 -8.67 6.49 -6.95
N GLN A 88 -8.95 6.78 -5.67
CA GLN A 88 -10.19 7.46 -5.27
C GLN A 88 -10.31 8.84 -5.91
N LYS A 89 -9.25 9.66 -5.88
CA LYS A 89 -9.24 10.98 -6.55
C LYS A 89 -9.54 10.88 -8.05
N ARG A 90 -9.00 9.87 -8.73
CA ARG A 90 -9.29 9.63 -10.16
C ARG A 90 -10.76 9.29 -10.36
N VAL A 91 -11.30 8.36 -9.57
CA VAL A 91 -12.70 7.96 -9.62
C VAL A 91 -13.64 9.15 -9.34
N ASP A 92 -13.32 9.99 -8.36
CA ASP A 92 -14.13 11.16 -8.01
C ASP A 92 -14.13 12.22 -9.13
N THR A 93 -12.98 12.45 -9.77
CA THR A 93 -12.89 13.38 -10.92
C THR A 93 -13.77 12.89 -12.07
N VAL A 94 -13.62 11.62 -12.40
CA VAL A 94 -14.38 10.96 -13.47
C VAL A 94 -15.88 10.94 -13.19
N LEU A 95 -16.29 10.73 -11.94
CA LEU A 95 -17.69 10.79 -11.53
C LEU A 95 -18.29 12.17 -11.77
N ASN A 96 -17.57 13.24 -11.42
CA ASN A 96 -18.05 14.61 -11.61
C ASN A 96 -18.24 14.94 -13.11
N ASP A 97 -17.28 14.55 -13.94
CA ASP A 97 -17.36 14.74 -15.40
C ASP A 97 -18.55 13.97 -15.98
N LEU A 98 -18.74 12.70 -15.58
CA LEU A 98 -19.88 11.89 -16.02
C LEU A 98 -21.22 12.46 -15.58
N THR A 99 -21.33 12.99 -14.35
CA THR A 99 -22.59 13.56 -13.88
C THR A 99 -23.03 14.74 -14.74
N ALA A 100 -22.09 15.60 -15.15
CA ALA A 100 -22.38 16.73 -16.02
C ALA A 100 -22.81 16.28 -17.42
N GLU A 101 -22.14 15.27 -18.00
CA GLU A 101 -22.52 14.72 -19.31
C GLU A 101 -23.89 14.03 -19.30
N VAL A 102 -24.19 13.27 -18.23
CA VAL A 102 -25.47 12.57 -18.07
C VAL A 102 -26.62 13.56 -17.89
N GLU A 103 -26.42 14.62 -17.11
CA GLU A 103 -27.42 15.70 -16.94
C GLU A 103 -27.72 16.38 -18.28
N ALA A 104 -26.69 16.73 -19.05
CA ALA A 104 -26.86 17.33 -20.38
C ALA A 104 -27.58 16.38 -21.37
N ALA A 105 -27.27 15.08 -21.34
CA ALA A 105 -27.91 14.08 -22.19
C ALA A 105 -29.38 13.84 -21.80
N ALA A 106 -29.68 13.88 -20.49
CA ALA A 106 -31.04 13.78 -19.98
C ALA A 106 -31.90 14.99 -20.38
N GLU A 107 -31.36 16.21 -20.31
CA GLU A 107 -32.02 17.42 -20.80
C GLU A 107 -32.25 17.39 -22.32
N ALA A 108 -31.30 16.84 -23.08
CA ALA A 108 -31.45 16.61 -24.51
C ALA A 108 -32.43 15.50 -24.89
N GLY A 109 -32.99 14.77 -23.91
CA GLY A 109 -33.97 13.70 -24.11
C GLY A 109 -33.39 12.45 -24.79
N GLN A 110 -32.08 12.22 -24.68
CA GLN A 110 -31.44 11.02 -25.23
C GLN A 110 -31.85 9.79 -24.44
N LYS A 111 -32.13 8.68 -25.13
CA LYS A 111 -32.58 7.41 -24.52
C LYS A 111 -31.45 6.42 -24.25
N SER A 112 -30.26 6.67 -24.80
CA SER A 112 -29.10 5.80 -24.65
C SER A 112 -27.79 6.59 -24.73
N MET A 113 -26.85 6.30 -23.84
CA MET A 113 -25.52 6.91 -23.84
C MET A 113 -24.44 5.83 -23.62
N VAL A 114 -23.35 5.91 -24.37
CA VAL A 114 -22.18 5.03 -24.25
C VAL A 114 -20.96 5.90 -23.98
N VAL A 115 -20.30 5.71 -22.84
CA VAL A 115 -19.11 6.49 -22.46
C VAL A 115 -18.02 5.55 -22.00
N SER A 116 -16.82 5.75 -22.55
CA SER A 116 -15.64 5.02 -22.10
C SER A 116 -15.04 5.74 -20.90
N VAL A 117 -15.00 5.03 -19.77
CA VAL A 117 -14.60 5.60 -18.49
C VAL A 117 -13.37 4.89 -17.95
N ASP A 118 -12.28 5.63 -17.72
CA ASP A 118 -11.10 5.09 -17.05
C ASP A 118 -11.20 5.22 -15.54
N ILE A 119 -11.86 4.25 -14.92
CA ILE A 119 -11.99 4.11 -13.46
C ILE A 119 -10.85 3.28 -12.83
N GLY A 120 -9.86 2.86 -13.62
CA GLY A 120 -8.91 1.83 -13.21
C GLY A 120 -9.59 0.49 -12.88
N ALA A 121 -8.80 -0.51 -12.48
CA ALA A 121 -9.30 -1.85 -12.18
C ALA A 121 -10.07 -1.95 -10.83
N ASP A 122 -11.00 -1.04 -10.55
CA ASP A 122 -11.87 -1.07 -9.35
C ASP A 122 -13.33 -1.41 -9.72
N SER A 123 -13.72 -2.67 -9.53
CA SER A 123 -15.10 -3.14 -9.74
C SER A 123 -16.13 -2.45 -8.82
N LYS A 124 -15.71 -1.83 -7.71
CA LYS A 124 -16.62 -1.05 -6.86
C LYS A 124 -16.80 0.37 -7.38
N ALA A 125 -15.84 0.92 -8.11
CA ALA A 125 -15.98 2.21 -8.78
C ALA A 125 -17.00 2.10 -9.91
N SER A 126 -16.95 1.05 -10.74
CA SER A 126 -17.93 0.84 -11.83
C SER A 126 -19.36 0.73 -11.30
N GLN A 127 -19.58 -0.03 -10.23
CA GLN A 127 -20.90 -0.14 -9.60
C GLN A 127 -21.39 1.20 -9.02
N ARG A 128 -20.49 2.04 -8.49
CA ARG A 128 -20.85 3.37 -8.00
C ARG A 128 -21.25 4.28 -9.15
N VAL A 129 -20.47 4.33 -10.23
CA VAL A 129 -20.79 5.10 -11.44
C VAL A 129 -22.17 4.70 -11.97
N MET A 130 -22.42 3.41 -12.19
CA MET A 130 -23.72 2.94 -12.69
C MET A 130 -24.89 3.35 -11.79
N LYS A 131 -24.73 3.26 -10.46
CA LYS A 131 -25.78 3.67 -9.51
C LYS A 131 -26.05 5.18 -9.52
N THR A 132 -25.00 5.99 -9.58
CA THR A 132 -25.14 7.45 -9.64
C THR A 132 -25.89 7.86 -10.89
N VAL A 133 -25.49 7.29 -12.04
CA VAL A 133 -26.10 7.57 -13.34
C VAL A 133 -27.56 7.10 -13.42
N GLN A 134 -27.87 5.91 -12.89
CA GLN A 134 -29.24 5.39 -12.79
C GLN A 134 -30.15 6.25 -11.91
N THR A 135 -29.59 6.94 -10.90
CA THR A 135 -30.36 7.83 -10.02
C THR A 135 -30.74 9.13 -10.74
N ILE A 136 -29.87 9.63 -11.62
CA ILE A 136 -30.08 10.88 -12.37
C ILE A 136 -31.06 10.67 -13.52
N ALA A 137 -30.91 9.57 -14.27
CA ALA A 137 -31.76 9.28 -15.43
C ALA A 137 -32.19 7.79 -15.43
N PRO A 138 -33.27 7.44 -14.70
CA PRO A 138 -33.70 6.04 -14.54
C PRO A 138 -34.24 5.40 -15.83
N ASP A 139 -34.69 6.22 -16.79
CA ASP A 139 -35.28 5.76 -18.05
C ASP A 139 -34.28 5.73 -19.23
N MET A 140 -33.00 6.06 -18.99
CA MET A 140 -31.94 6.06 -20.00
C MET A 140 -31.15 4.74 -19.94
N ALA A 141 -30.81 4.19 -21.10
CA ALA A 141 -29.95 3.00 -21.21
C ALA A 141 -28.47 3.40 -21.18
N PHE A 142 -27.66 2.73 -20.35
CA PHE A 142 -26.24 3.02 -20.17
C PHE A 142 -25.38 1.79 -20.45
N LEU A 143 -24.26 2.02 -21.13
CA LEU A 143 -23.29 0.99 -21.51
C LEU A 143 -21.86 1.50 -21.35
#